data_AF-A0A2Z2IY94-F1
#
_entry.id   AF-A0A2Z2IY94-F1
#
_cell.length_a   1.000
_cell.length_b   1.000
_cell.length_c   1.000
_cell.angle_alpha   90.00
_cell.angle_beta   90.00
_cell.angle_gamma   90.00
#
_symmetry.space_group_name_H-M   'P 1'
#
loop_
_entity.id
_entity.type
_entity.pdbx_description
1 polymer ?
#
loop_
_entity_poly.entity_id
_entity_poly.type
_entity_poly.pdbx_seq_one_letter_code
_entity_poly.pdbx_strand_id
1 'polypeptide(L)'
;MSSHKPAPQVFDGVSTEDVPSAGFGWSRISRSGVQIAGWVSVIFLVAYNFGNHKGHVETVWLAVLAIVIALGLVLFALRPNLSQVRTVTARNQPVGHVEPDWVYDQKTVSGTYAELNDGELRALNIEPSRVSHLRVERGTARKAVR
;
A
#
# COMPACT_ATOMS: atom_id res chain seq x y z
N MET A 1 25.09 21.41 7.48
CA MET A 1 23.79 21.92 6.97
C MET A 1 22.90 22.16 8.18
N SER A 2 22.72 23.42 8.57
CA SER A 2 21.83 23.78 9.68
C SER A 2 20.38 23.63 9.20
N SER A 3 19.63 22.70 9.79
CA SER A 3 18.21 22.55 9.48
C SER A 3 17.45 23.75 10.04
N HIS A 4 16.99 24.66 9.16
CA HIS A 4 16.16 25.82 9.54
C HIS A 4 14.71 25.44 9.85
N LYS A 5 14.37 24.15 9.89
CA LYS A 5 13.04 23.70 10.29
C LYS A 5 12.96 23.63 11.81
N PRO A 6 12.01 24.36 12.45
CA PRO A 6 11.74 24.16 13.86
C PRO A 6 11.34 22.69 14.09
N ALA A 7 11.79 22.13 15.21
CA ALA A 7 11.48 20.74 15.55
C ALA A 7 9.96 20.55 15.67
N PRO A 8 9.40 19.45 15.15
CA PRO A 8 7.98 19.13 15.30
C PRO A 8 7.57 19.11 16.77
N GLN A 9 6.46 19.77 17.07
CA GLN A 9 5.80 19.72 18.37
C GLN A 9 4.49 18.95 18.23
N VAL A 10 4.11 18.20 19.26
CA VAL A 10 2.90 17.37 19.26
C VAL A 10 1.90 17.92 20.26
N PHE A 11 0.70 18.24 19.79
CA PHE A 11 -0.42 18.76 20.58
C PHE A 11 -1.62 17.83 20.43
N ASP A 12 -2.15 17.30 21.53
CA ASP A 12 -3.29 16.35 21.54
C ASP A 12 -3.13 15.15 20.58
N GLY A 13 -1.87 14.75 20.37
CA GLY A 13 -1.44 13.69 19.47
C GLY A 13 -1.38 14.07 17.98
N VAL A 14 -1.51 15.34 17.62
CA VAL A 14 -1.28 15.83 16.25
C VAL A 14 0.06 16.57 16.21
N SER A 15 0.91 16.23 15.24
CA SER A 15 2.20 16.90 15.05
C SER A 15 2.03 18.19 14.24
N THR A 16 2.83 19.21 14.56
CA THR A 16 2.97 20.41 13.71
C THR A 16 3.57 20.10 12.33
N GLU A 17 4.17 18.92 12.16
CA GLU A 17 4.55 18.41 10.83
C GLU A 17 3.34 17.99 9.98
N ASP A 18 2.31 17.40 10.60
CA ASP A 18 1.08 16.98 9.90
C ASP A 18 0.14 18.17 9.70
N VAL A 19 -0.05 18.97 10.75
CA VAL A 19 -0.94 20.14 10.78
C VAL A 19 -0.19 21.30 11.45
N PRO A 20 0.28 22.32 10.70
CA PRO A 20 1.05 23.44 11.27
C PRO A 20 0.34 24.19 12.40
N SER A 21 -1.00 24.18 12.40
CA SER A 21 -1.86 24.78 13.42
C SER A 21 -2.18 23.85 14.60
N ALA A 22 -1.48 22.73 14.77
CA ALA A 22 -1.78 21.76 15.84
C ALA A 22 -1.82 22.40 17.24
N GLY A 23 -1.01 23.44 17.49
CA GLY A 23 -1.00 24.19 18.76
C GLY A 23 -2.11 25.25 18.90
N PHE A 24 -2.84 25.59 17.85
CA PHE A 24 -3.91 26.61 17.88
C PHE A 24 -5.27 26.07 18.32
N GLY A 25 -5.39 24.77 18.58
CA GLY A 25 -6.61 24.15 19.10
C GLY A 25 -7.02 22.91 18.33
N TRP A 26 -8.33 22.77 18.06
CA TRP A 26 -8.91 21.52 17.59
C TRP A 26 -8.39 21.08 16.21
N SER A 27 -7.51 20.07 16.20
CA SER A 27 -6.90 19.54 14.97
C SER A 27 -7.06 18.02 14.81
N ARG A 28 -7.76 17.36 15.75
CA ARG A 28 -7.94 15.90 15.77
C ARG A 28 -9.39 15.51 15.88
N ILE A 29 -9.88 14.70 14.95
CA ILE A 29 -11.16 13.99 15.11
C ILE A 29 -10.89 12.54 15.53
N SER A 30 -11.57 12.08 16.59
CA SER A 30 -11.43 10.71 17.04
C SER A 30 -12.08 9.76 16.04
N ARG A 31 -11.46 8.60 15.85
CA ARG A 31 -11.98 7.56 14.93
C ARG A 31 -13.37 7.07 15.36
N SER A 32 -13.57 6.91 16.67
CA SER A 32 -14.87 6.57 17.25
C SER A 32 -15.90 7.66 17.01
N GLY A 33 -15.52 8.94 17.12
CA GLY A 33 -16.40 10.07 16.81
C GLY A 33 -16.90 10.04 15.36
N VAL A 34 -16.01 9.81 14.40
CA VAL A 34 -16.39 9.65 12.97
C VAL A 34 -17.37 8.49 12.78
N GLN A 35 -17.10 7.34 13.42
CA GLN A 35 -17.97 6.17 13.31
C GLN A 35 -19.37 6.42 13.89
N ILE A 36 -19.45 7.00 15.08
CA ILE A 36 -20.73 7.31 15.73
C ILE A 36 -21.52 8.31 14.88
N ALA A 37 -20.91 9.43 14.48
CA ALA A 37 -21.58 10.44 13.67
C ALA A 37 -22.05 9.89 12.32
N GLY A 38 -21.22 9.04 11.69
CA GLY A 38 -21.55 8.39 10.44
C GLY A 38 -22.74 7.43 10.56
N TRP A 39 -22.73 6.54 11.54
CA TRP A 39 -23.82 5.58 11.74
C TRP A 39 -25.12 6.25 12.17
N VAL A 40 -25.05 7.31 12.99
CA VAL A 40 -26.20 8.17 13.29
C VAL A 40 -26.78 8.73 11.99
N SER A 41 -25.95 9.27 11.10
CA SER A 41 -26.40 9.78 9.79
C SER A 41 -27.08 8.70 8.93
N VAL A 42 -26.54 7.48 8.89
CA VAL A 42 -27.16 6.33 8.18
C VAL A 42 -28.55 6.03 8.74
N ILE A 43 -28.69 5.98 10.08
CA ILE A 43 -29.97 5.74 10.74
C ILE A 43 -30.99 6.81 10.34
N PHE A 44 -30.61 8.09 10.35
CA PHE A 44 -31.49 9.18 9.94
C PHE A 44 -31.93 9.08 8.48
N LEU A 45 -31.02 8.76 7.56
CA LEU A 45 -31.36 8.58 6.14
C LEU A 45 -32.33 7.42 5.93
N VAL A 46 -32.17 6.32 6.65
CA VAL A 46 -33.11 5.19 6.60
C VAL A 46 -34.46 5.60 7.19
N ALA A 47 -34.46 6.29 8.34
CA ALA A 47 -35.68 6.77 8.99
C ALA A 47 -36.50 7.71 8.10
N TYR A 48 -35.85 8.56 7.29
CA TYR A 48 -36.53 9.45 6.34
C TYR A 48 -37.26 8.73 5.21
N ASN A 49 -37.14 7.40 5.05
CA ASN A 49 -37.98 6.67 4.10
C ASN A 49 -39.40 6.43 4.65
N PHE A 50 -39.62 6.61 5.95
CA PHE A 50 -40.92 6.40 6.60
C PHE A 50 -41.64 7.73 6.75
N GLY A 51 -42.60 7.98 5.86
CA GLY A 51 -43.34 9.24 5.84
C GLY A 51 -44.32 9.33 4.67
N ASN A 52 -44.85 10.52 4.42
CA ASN A 52 -45.80 10.78 3.33
C ASN A 52 -45.09 11.04 1.99
N HIS A 53 -44.16 10.17 1.59
CA HIS A 53 -43.47 10.30 0.31
C HIS A 53 -44.36 9.81 -0.83
N LYS A 54 -44.40 10.57 -1.92
CA LYS A 54 -45.09 10.20 -3.16
C LYS A 54 -44.08 10.08 -4.28
N GLY A 55 -44.12 8.95 -4.99
CA GLY A 55 -43.05 8.57 -5.92
C GLY A 55 -41.85 7.95 -5.19
N HIS A 56 -40.93 7.37 -5.96
CA HIS A 56 -39.81 6.57 -5.43
C HIS A 56 -38.45 7.25 -5.58
N VAL A 57 -38.38 8.43 -6.21
CA VAL A 57 -37.09 9.10 -6.50
C VAL A 57 -36.35 9.43 -5.21
N GLU A 58 -37.05 10.02 -4.23
CA GLU A 58 -36.47 10.36 -2.93
C GLU A 58 -36.00 9.11 -2.17
N THR A 59 -36.83 8.07 -2.11
CA THR A 59 -36.50 6.78 -1.50
C THR A 59 -35.23 6.17 -2.10
N VAL A 60 -35.10 6.20 -3.43
CA VAL A 60 -33.91 5.69 -4.13
C VAL A 60 -32.68 6.49 -3.72
N TRP A 61 -32.75 7.82 -3.69
CA TRP A 61 -31.61 8.65 -3.28
C TRP A 61 -31.22 8.44 -1.82
N LEU A 62 -32.19 8.41 -0.90
CA LEU A 62 -31.94 8.17 0.52
C LEU A 62 -31.31 6.79 0.75
N ALA A 63 -31.81 5.76 0.07
CA ALA A 63 -31.27 4.41 0.17
C ALA A 63 -29.84 4.33 -0.39
N VAL A 64 -29.57 4.90 -1.57
CA VAL A 64 -28.24 4.89 -2.18
C VAL A 64 -27.23 5.63 -1.30
N LEU A 65 -27.57 6.82 -0.78
CA LEU A 65 -26.68 7.58 0.10
C LEU A 65 -26.42 6.83 1.42
N ALA A 66 -27.44 6.22 2.02
CA ALA A 66 -27.29 5.42 3.22
C ALA A 66 -26.33 4.25 2.99
N ILE A 67 -26.47 3.53 1.87
CA ILE A 67 -25.59 2.40 1.50
C ILE A 67 -24.15 2.88 1.29
N VAL A 68 -23.95 3.95 0.53
CA VAL A 68 -22.60 4.49 0.25
C VAL A 68 -21.89 4.90 1.55
N ILE A 69 -22.58 5.60 2.44
CA ILE A 69 -22.01 6.01 3.74
C ILE A 69 -21.73 4.76 4.60
N ALA A 70 -22.66 3.82 4.71
CA ALA A 70 -22.48 2.60 5.50
C ALA A 70 -21.28 1.77 5.02
N LEU A 71 -21.13 1.59 3.70
CA LEU A 71 -19.97 0.91 3.11
C LEU A 71 -18.67 1.67 3.39
N GLY A 72 -18.68 3.00 3.25
CA GLY A 72 -17.53 3.84 3.59
C GLY A 72 -17.10 3.69 5.05
N LEU A 73 -18.06 3.64 5.98
CA LEU A 73 -17.82 3.45 7.41
C LEU A 73 -17.27 2.06 7.72
N VAL A 74 -17.78 1.01 7.08
CA VAL A 74 -17.26 -0.35 7.19
C VAL A 74 -15.82 -0.42 6.69
N LEU A 75 -15.52 0.12 5.51
CA LEU A 75 -14.16 0.17 4.98
C LEU A 75 -13.22 0.98 5.89
N PHE A 76 -13.69 2.10 6.45
CA PHE A 76 -12.94 2.91 7.40
C PHE A 76 -12.73 2.20 8.77
N ALA A 77 -13.67 1.34 9.18
CA ALA A 77 -13.56 0.51 10.38
C ALA A 77 -12.58 -0.65 10.18
N LEU A 78 -12.56 -1.25 9.00
CA LEU A 78 -11.73 -2.42 8.73
C LEU A 78 -10.30 -2.06 8.31
N ARG A 79 -10.11 -0.90 7.64
CA ARG A 79 -8.83 -0.47 7.05
C ARG A 79 -8.09 -1.66 6.42
N PRO A 80 -8.69 -2.34 5.42
CA PRO A 80 -8.08 -3.52 4.84
C PRO A 80 -6.68 -3.16 4.35
N ASN A 81 -5.68 -3.86 4.85
CA ASN A 81 -4.33 -3.75 4.31
C ASN A 81 -4.36 -4.39 2.93
N LEU A 82 -4.38 -3.56 1.89
CA LEU A 82 -4.19 -4.02 0.51
C LEU A 82 -2.80 -4.67 0.38
N SER A 83 -2.53 -5.32 -0.76
CA SER A 83 -1.22 -5.93 -1.03
C SER A 83 -0.11 -4.87 -0.97
N GLN A 84 0.56 -4.80 0.18
CA GLN A 84 1.74 -3.95 0.37
C GLN A 84 2.92 -4.67 -0.27
N VAL A 85 3.56 -4.06 -1.27
CA VAL A 85 4.83 -4.57 -1.79
C VAL A 85 5.87 -4.39 -0.70
N ARG A 86 6.28 -5.49 -0.07
CA ARG A 86 7.39 -5.48 0.89
C ARG A 86 8.68 -5.74 0.13
N THR A 87 9.58 -4.77 0.14
CA THR A 87 10.97 -5.03 -0.28
C THR A 87 11.56 -6.08 0.66
N VAL A 88 11.94 -7.23 0.11
CA VAL A 88 12.69 -8.25 0.85
C VAL A 88 14.08 -7.65 1.09
N THR A 89 14.44 -7.54 2.36
CA THR A 89 15.79 -7.11 2.78
C THR A 89 16.41 -8.22 3.60
N ALA A 90 17.71 -8.18 3.84
CA ALA A 90 18.41 -9.11 4.73
C ALA A 90 17.76 -9.22 6.14
N ARG A 91 16.98 -8.22 6.56
CA ARG A 91 16.30 -8.17 7.87
C ARG A 91 14.81 -8.50 7.82
N ASN A 92 14.24 -8.67 6.63
CA ASN A 92 12.80 -8.90 6.43
C ASN A 92 12.59 -9.90 5.30
N GLN A 93 12.93 -11.15 5.58
CA GLN A 93 12.77 -12.28 4.67
C GLN A 93 11.57 -13.13 5.10
N PRO A 94 10.75 -13.63 4.15
CA PRO A 94 9.67 -14.54 4.49
C PRO A 94 10.22 -15.88 5.02
N VAL A 95 9.41 -16.59 5.81
CA VAL A 95 9.77 -17.93 6.31
C VAL A 95 10.06 -18.85 5.11
N GLY A 96 11.23 -19.49 5.13
CA GLY A 96 11.69 -20.36 4.04
C GLY A 96 12.37 -19.63 2.88
N HIS A 97 12.62 -18.31 2.99
CA HIS A 97 13.48 -17.62 2.03
C HIS A 97 14.90 -18.16 2.13
N VAL A 98 15.43 -18.63 1.00
CA VAL A 98 16.84 -18.97 0.84
C VAL A 98 17.44 -17.93 -0.08
N GLU A 99 18.45 -17.20 0.42
CA GLU A 99 19.18 -16.25 -0.42
C GLU A 99 19.96 -17.01 -1.50
N PRO A 100 19.90 -16.57 -2.78
CA PRO A 100 20.78 -17.09 -3.81
C PRO A 100 22.24 -16.88 -3.42
N ASP A 101 23.11 -17.85 -3.75
CA ASP A 101 24.55 -17.63 -3.67
C ASP A 101 24.98 -16.72 -4.82
N TRP A 102 24.95 -15.41 -4.56
CA TRP A 102 25.25 -14.39 -5.55
C TRP A 102 26.65 -14.52 -6.15
N VAL A 103 27.62 -15.01 -5.37
CA VAL A 103 29.01 -15.15 -5.83
C VAL A 103 29.12 -16.35 -6.77
N TYR A 104 28.51 -17.47 -6.40
CA TYR A 104 28.46 -18.64 -7.26
C TYR A 104 27.69 -18.36 -8.54
N ASP A 105 26.50 -17.76 -8.44
CA ASP A 105 25.63 -17.46 -9.57
C ASP A 105 26.27 -16.48 -10.56
N GLN A 106 27.00 -15.48 -10.06
CA GLN A 106 27.73 -14.55 -10.91
C GLN A 106 28.90 -15.23 -11.64
N LYS A 107 29.66 -16.09 -10.94
CA LYS A 107 30.83 -16.79 -11.52
C LYS A 107 30.43 -17.84 -12.55
N THR A 108 29.28 -18.47 -12.37
CA THR A 108 28.79 -19.53 -13.25
C THR A 108 27.72 -19.05 -14.23
N VAL A 109 27.34 -17.76 -14.17
CA VAL A 109 26.27 -17.16 -14.98
C VAL A 109 24.97 -17.98 -14.86
N SER A 110 24.62 -18.35 -13.64
CA SER A 110 23.41 -19.10 -13.29
C SER A 110 22.37 -18.21 -12.58
N GLY A 111 21.19 -18.78 -12.31
CA GLY A 111 20.12 -18.10 -11.58
C GLY A 111 19.70 -16.81 -12.28
N THR A 112 19.77 -15.69 -11.56
CA THR A 112 19.39 -14.37 -12.10
C THR A 112 20.35 -13.91 -13.22
N TYR A 113 21.62 -14.36 -13.20
CA TYR A 113 22.63 -13.96 -14.19
C TYR A 113 22.46 -14.67 -15.54
N ALA A 114 21.76 -15.83 -15.57
CA ALA A 114 21.50 -16.57 -16.80
C ALA A 114 20.54 -15.84 -17.77
N GLU A 115 19.76 -14.88 -17.25
CA GLU A 115 18.77 -14.10 -18.01
C GLU A 115 19.31 -12.74 -18.52
N LEU A 116 20.59 -12.45 -18.25
CA LEU A 116 21.19 -11.18 -18.64
C LEU A 116 21.27 -11.04 -20.16
N ASN A 117 20.94 -9.84 -20.65
CA ASN A 117 21.14 -9.51 -22.05
C ASN A 117 22.61 -9.22 -22.36
N ASP A 118 22.93 -9.17 -23.65
CA ASP A 118 24.30 -8.96 -24.12
C ASP A 118 24.94 -7.65 -23.63
N GLY A 119 24.15 -6.60 -23.38
CA GLY A 119 24.63 -5.33 -22.85
C GLY A 119 24.94 -5.41 -21.36
N GLU A 120 24.10 -6.08 -20.59
CA GLU A 120 24.28 -6.34 -19.16
C GLU A 120 25.49 -7.25 -18.90
N LEU A 121 25.69 -8.28 -19.73
CA LEU A 121 26.88 -9.13 -19.68
C LEU A 121 28.16 -8.34 -19.94
N ARG A 122 28.15 -7.49 -20.98
CA ARG A 122 29.29 -6.61 -21.27
C ARG A 122 29.56 -5.61 -20.16
N ALA A 123 28.54 -5.11 -19.47
CA ALA A 123 28.70 -4.24 -18.30
C ALA A 123 29.39 -4.96 -17.12
N LEU A 124 29.27 -6.30 -17.05
CA LEU A 124 30.00 -7.15 -16.11
C LEU A 124 31.37 -7.60 -16.63
N ASN A 125 31.83 -7.08 -17.77
CA ASN A 125 33.03 -7.52 -18.49
C ASN A 125 32.98 -8.99 -18.91
N ILE A 126 31.78 -9.50 -19.22
CA ILE A 126 31.54 -10.85 -19.73
C ILE A 126 31.19 -10.77 -21.21
N GLU A 127 31.97 -11.45 -22.04
CA GLU A 127 31.69 -11.53 -23.48
C GLU A 127 30.50 -12.47 -23.74
N PRO A 128 29.39 -12.01 -24.38
CA PRO A 128 28.17 -12.80 -24.52
C PRO A 128 28.36 -14.13 -25.25
N SER A 129 29.29 -14.18 -26.21
CA SER A 129 29.59 -15.41 -26.96
C SER A 129 30.20 -16.51 -26.09
N ARG A 130 30.91 -16.17 -25.00
CA ARG A 130 31.56 -17.15 -24.11
C ARG A 130 30.57 -17.92 -23.23
N VAL A 131 29.44 -17.29 -22.92
CA VAL A 131 28.44 -17.80 -21.98
C VAL A 131 27.14 -18.17 -22.67
N SER A 132 27.09 -18.15 -24.01
CA SER A 132 25.88 -18.39 -24.79
C SER A 132 25.16 -19.70 -24.44
N HIS A 133 25.93 -20.74 -24.10
CA HIS A 133 25.45 -22.08 -23.70
C HIS A 133 24.88 -22.15 -22.28
N LEU A 134 25.10 -21.13 -21.44
CA LEU A 134 24.61 -21.06 -20.05
C LEU A 134 23.36 -20.16 -19.94
N ARG A 135 23.02 -19.45 -21.01
CA ARG A 135 21.93 -18.49 -21.02
C ARG A 135 20.58 -19.17 -21.17
N VAL A 136 19.59 -18.58 -20.52
CA VAL A 136 18.18 -18.96 -20.66
C VAL A 136 17.38 -17.76 -21.16
N GLU A 137 16.18 -18.03 -21.68
CA GLU A 137 15.28 -16.95 -22.08
C GLU A 137 14.90 -16.09 -20.87
N ARG A 138 14.91 -14.77 -21.03
CA ARG A 138 14.61 -13.84 -19.94
C ARG A 138 13.22 -14.11 -19.36
N GLY A 139 13.11 -14.20 -18.03
CA GLY A 139 11.88 -14.53 -17.30
C GLY A 139 11.66 -16.03 -17.05
N THR A 140 12.57 -16.92 -17.45
CA THR A 140 12.44 -18.38 -17.25
C THR A 140 13.05 -18.90 -15.93
N ALA A 141 14.14 -18.31 -15.44
CA ALA A 141 14.82 -18.72 -14.21
C ALA A 141 13.96 -18.50 -12.95
N ARG A 142 13.05 -17.52 -12.99
CA ARG A 142 12.17 -17.19 -11.84
C ARG A 142 11.11 -18.26 -11.53
N LYS A 143 10.89 -19.25 -12.41
CA LYS A 143 9.90 -20.33 -12.19
C LYS A 143 10.45 -21.56 -11.46
N ALA A 144 11.76 -21.71 -11.31
CA ALA A 144 12.35 -22.95 -10.79
C ALA A 144 12.39 -23.07 -9.26
N VAL A 145 12.07 -22.00 -8.52
CA VAL A 145 12.15 -21.96 -7.04
C VAL A 145 10.85 -21.41 -6.46
N ARG A 146 9.75 -22.16 -6.64
CA ARG A 146 8.51 -22.02 -5.88
C ARG A 146 8.09 -23.37 -5.34
#